data_AF-A0A1Q3NQI5-F1
#
_entry.id   AF-A0A1Q3NQI5-F1
#
_cell.length_a   1.000
_cell.length_b   1.000
_cell.length_c   1.000
_cell.angle_alpha   90.00
_cell.angle_beta   90.00
_cell.angle_gamma   90.00
#
_symmetry.space_group_name_H-M   'P 1'
#
loop_
_entity.id
_entity.type
_entity.pdbx_description
1 polymer ?
#
loop_
_entity_poly.entity_id
_entity_poly.type
_entity_poly.pdbx_seq_one_letter_code
_entity_poly.pdbx_strand_id
1 'polypeptide(L)'
;GMKIINSKVICAKSWARSIVILDSDNEPKVFPNGIIASMTWYRHRGKSIDDPTAYVDAETVPYIVVPPLVVQKTKGIVRGCRARVTYNGNSVDCVVADRGPKNRIGELSIAAARALGIPSSPRHGGLTTPNVFYELWPGQAAEGYELQSA
;
A
#
# COMPACT_ATOMS: atom_id res chain seq x y z
N GLY A 1 13.04 9.22 -1.37
CA GLY A 1 12.45 10.38 -2.03
C GLY A 1 13.07 10.47 -3.40
N MET A 2 12.30 10.93 -4.38
CA MET A 2 12.75 11.06 -5.77
C MET A 2 12.95 12.54 -6.12
N LYS A 3 13.75 12.82 -7.15
CA LYS A 3 13.98 14.17 -7.69
C LYS A 3 14.05 14.10 -9.21
N ILE A 4 13.74 15.20 -9.88
CA ILE A 4 14.02 15.35 -11.31
C ILE A 4 15.37 16.03 -11.46
N ILE A 5 16.28 15.42 -12.21
CA ILE A 5 17.58 15.98 -12.61
C ILE A 5 17.71 15.79 -14.11
N ASN A 6 17.98 16.88 -14.84
CA ASN A 6 18.14 16.86 -16.30
C ASN A 6 17.00 16.09 -17.01
N SER A 7 15.75 16.41 -16.64
CA SER A 7 14.53 15.77 -17.16
C SER A 7 14.35 14.28 -16.84
N LYS A 8 15.24 13.67 -16.05
CA LYS A 8 15.15 12.29 -15.58
C LYS A 8 14.72 12.25 -14.12
N VAL A 9 13.82 11.34 -13.77
CA VAL A 9 13.51 11.05 -12.37
C VAL A 9 14.57 10.13 -11.79
N ILE A 10 15.10 10.49 -10.62
CA ILE A 10 16.09 9.70 -9.89
C ILE A 10 15.67 9.47 -8.43
N CYS A 11 16.13 8.36 -7.86
CA CYS A 11 16.06 8.03 -6.45
C CYS A 11 17.12 8.82 -5.65
N ALA A 12 16.74 10.02 -5.19
CA ALA A 12 17.57 10.89 -4.36
C ALA A 12 17.81 10.38 -2.92
N LYS A 13 17.05 9.39 -2.45
CA LYS A 13 17.32 8.66 -1.20
C LYS A 13 17.38 7.17 -1.51
N SER A 14 18.30 6.45 -0.87
CA SER A 14 18.50 5.00 -1.06
C SER A 14 17.22 4.19 -0.91
N TRP A 15 16.40 4.51 0.10
CA TRP A 15 15.12 3.82 0.35
C TRP A 15 14.11 3.90 -0.80
N ALA A 16 14.21 4.88 -1.71
CA ALA A 16 13.26 4.99 -2.81
C ALA A 16 13.35 3.76 -3.74
N ARG A 17 14.56 3.21 -3.93
CA ARG A 17 14.79 2.05 -4.80
C ARG A 17 14.11 0.77 -4.29
N SER A 18 13.81 0.68 -3.00
CA SER A 18 13.11 -0.48 -2.44
C SER A 18 11.59 -0.39 -2.50
N ILE A 19 11.03 0.71 -3.03
CA ILE A 19 9.58 0.96 -2.99
C ILE A 19 8.97 1.35 -4.34
N VAL A 20 9.77 1.49 -5.40
CA VAL A 20 9.26 1.80 -6.76
C VAL A 20 9.78 0.78 -7.76
N ILE A 21 9.05 0.59 -8.84
CA ILE A 21 9.55 -0.16 -9.99
C ILE A 21 10.72 0.60 -10.60
N LEU A 22 11.81 -0.12 -10.83
CA LEU A 22 13.05 0.42 -11.39
C LEU A 22 13.18 0.05 -12.86
N ASP A 23 13.82 0.93 -13.61
CA ASP A 23 14.31 0.65 -14.96
C ASP A 23 15.70 -0.01 -14.89
N SER A 24 16.22 -0.38 -16.06
CA SER A 24 17.52 -1.04 -16.26
C SER A 24 18.71 -0.26 -15.68
N ASP A 25 18.56 1.05 -15.48
CA ASP A 25 19.58 1.94 -14.91
C ASP A 25 19.46 2.15 -13.40
N ASN A 26 18.62 1.35 -12.71
CA ASN A 26 18.41 1.38 -11.27
C ASN A 26 17.81 2.72 -10.77
N GLU A 27 17.12 3.45 -11.64
CA GLU A 27 16.29 4.62 -11.33
C GLU A 27 14.80 4.31 -11.57
N PRO A 28 13.86 5.15 -11.07
CA PRO A 28 12.43 4.88 -11.22
C PRO A 28 12.02 4.74 -12.68
N LYS A 29 11.33 3.63 -13.00
CA LYS A 29 10.70 3.45 -14.30
C LYS A 29 9.56 4.45 -14.45
N VAL A 30 9.59 5.23 -15.53
CA VAL A 30 8.55 6.21 -15.84
C VAL A 30 7.58 5.60 -16.86
N PHE A 31 6.35 5.35 -16.42
CA PHE A 31 5.26 4.84 -17.24
C PHE A 31 4.58 5.98 -18.03
N PRO A 32 3.71 5.67 -19.00
CA PRO A 32 2.96 6.69 -19.74
C PRO A 32 2.31 7.74 -18.81
N ASN A 33 2.25 8.99 -19.29
CA ASN A 33 1.79 10.15 -18.53
C ASN A 33 2.65 10.53 -17.31
N GLY A 34 3.89 10.05 -17.23
CA GLY A 34 4.83 10.39 -16.16
C GLY A 34 4.58 9.66 -14.84
N ILE A 35 3.82 8.55 -14.89
CA ILE A 35 3.50 7.75 -13.70
C ILE A 35 4.76 7.03 -13.21
N ILE A 36 4.95 7.03 -11.89
CA ILE A 36 5.93 6.19 -11.22
C ILE A 36 5.15 5.23 -10.33
N ALA A 37 5.26 3.94 -10.62
CA ALA A 37 4.55 2.93 -9.86
C ALA A 37 5.34 2.54 -8.60
N SER A 38 4.69 2.71 -7.45
CA SER A 38 5.19 2.20 -6.17
C SER A 38 4.83 0.73 -6.01
N MET A 39 5.65 0.01 -5.25
CA MET A 39 5.48 -1.40 -4.93
C MET A 39 4.82 -1.54 -3.57
N THR A 40 3.72 -2.30 -3.51
CA THR A 40 3.14 -2.77 -2.24
C THR A 40 3.90 -4.00 -1.72
N TRP A 41 3.81 -4.24 -0.40
CA TRP A 41 4.31 -5.48 0.20
C TRP A 41 3.65 -6.74 -0.36
N TYR A 42 2.34 -6.69 -0.62
CA TYR A 42 1.61 -7.71 -1.35
C TYR A 42 1.98 -7.66 -2.83
N ARG A 43 2.18 -8.84 -3.43
CA ARG A 43 2.45 -8.98 -4.86
C ARG A 43 1.60 -10.10 -5.47
N HIS A 44 0.86 -9.83 -6.53
CA HIS A 44 0.15 -10.86 -7.29
C HIS A 44 1.15 -11.87 -7.88
N ARG A 45 0.91 -13.17 -7.65
CA ARG A 45 1.78 -14.24 -8.15
C ARG A 45 1.70 -14.33 -9.68
N GLY A 46 2.78 -14.82 -10.29
CA GLY A 46 2.87 -14.98 -11.75
C GLY A 46 3.10 -13.66 -12.53
N LYS A 47 3.16 -12.52 -11.85
CA LYS A 47 3.49 -11.22 -12.44
C LYS A 47 4.98 -10.89 -12.26
N SER A 48 5.56 -10.26 -13.28
CA SER A 48 6.94 -9.77 -13.20
C SER A 48 7.07 -8.66 -12.14
N ILE A 49 8.25 -8.51 -11.54
CA ILE A 49 8.49 -7.47 -10.53
C ILE A 49 8.50 -6.05 -11.13
N ASP A 50 8.72 -5.92 -12.43
CA ASP A 50 8.71 -4.65 -13.16
C ASP A 50 7.36 -4.34 -13.85
N ASP A 51 6.37 -5.20 -13.65
CA ASP A 51 4.99 -5.03 -14.09
C ASP A 51 4.20 -4.32 -12.97
N PRO A 52 3.65 -3.11 -13.20
CA PRO A 52 2.87 -2.40 -12.19
C PRO A 52 1.63 -3.18 -11.74
N THR A 53 1.09 -4.07 -12.57
CA THR A 53 -0.05 -4.95 -12.21
C THR A 53 0.32 -6.07 -11.24
N ALA A 54 1.61 -6.22 -10.91
CA ALA A 54 2.04 -7.09 -9.83
C ALA A 54 1.68 -6.54 -8.44
N TYR A 55 1.41 -5.24 -8.32
CA TYR A 55 1.18 -4.55 -7.05
C TYR A 55 -0.28 -4.10 -6.91
N VAL A 56 -0.69 -3.80 -5.68
CA VAL A 56 -2.07 -3.39 -5.39
C VAL A 56 -2.22 -1.89 -5.64
N ASP A 57 -3.08 -1.53 -6.57
CA ASP A 57 -3.33 -0.13 -6.94
C ASP A 57 -4.15 0.61 -5.85
N ALA A 58 -3.53 1.62 -5.24
CA ALA A 58 -4.12 2.42 -4.18
C ALA A 58 -5.32 3.25 -4.63
N GLU A 59 -5.41 3.58 -5.92
CA GLU A 59 -6.49 4.41 -6.47
C GLU A 59 -7.80 3.65 -6.59
N THR A 60 -7.71 2.33 -6.85
CA THR A 60 -8.85 1.47 -7.21
C THR A 60 -9.18 0.40 -6.17
N VAL A 61 -8.21 -0.05 -5.37
CA VAL A 61 -8.41 -1.12 -4.39
C VAL A 61 -8.40 -0.60 -2.96
N PRO A 62 -9.47 -0.82 -2.17
CA PRO A 62 -9.45 -0.61 -0.73
C PRO A 62 -8.46 -1.56 -0.05
N TYR A 63 -7.35 -1.00 0.44
CA TYR A 63 -6.40 -1.73 1.28
C TYR A 63 -5.95 -0.93 2.50
N ILE A 64 -5.43 -1.65 3.49
CA ILE A 64 -4.77 -1.09 4.67
C ILE A 64 -3.28 -1.43 4.71
N VAL A 65 -2.54 -0.58 5.43
CA VAL A 65 -1.12 -0.76 5.72
C VAL A 65 -0.97 -1.09 7.19
N VAL A 66 -0.19 -2.13 7.50
CA VAL A 66 0.06 -2.55 8.88
C VAL A 66 1.50 -2.26 9.33
N PRO A 67 1.72 -1.88 10.60
CA PRO A 67 3.07 -1.77 11.12
C PRO A 67 3.68 -3.18 11.31
N PRO A 68 5.02 -3.32 11.32
CA PRO A 68 5.69 -4.61 11.47
C PRO A 68 5.29 -5.37 12.75
N LEU A 69 4.88 -4.65 13.80
CA LEU A 69 4.44 -5.26 15.06
C LEU A 69 3.19 -6.15 14.87
N VAL A 70 2.23 -5.74 14.03
CA VAL A 70 1.03 -6.54 13.73
C VAL A 70 1.42 -7.85 13.04
N VAL A 71 2.34 -7.78 12.07
CA VAL A 71 2.84 -8.96 11.37
C VAL A 71 3.57 -9.92 12.32
N GLN A 72 4.32 -9.39 13.30
CA GLN A 72 5.12 -10.19 14.23
C GLN A 72 4.32 -10.80 15.38
N LYS A 73 3.26 -10.13 15.83
CA LYS A 73 2.55 -10.48 17.07
C LYS A 73 1.22 -11.19 16.84
N THR A 74 0.66 -11.09 15.64
CA THR A 74 -0.60 -11.76 15.35
C THR A 74 -0.38 -13.21 14.92
N LYS A 75 -1.21 -14.11 15.45
CA LYS A 75 -1.28 -15.49 14.97
C LYS A 75 -2.01 -15.52 13.63
N GLY A 76 -1.46 -16.25 12.66
CA GLY A 76 -2.00 -16.33 11.30
C GLY A 76 -1.29 -15.41 10.30
N ILE A 77 -1.51 -15.65 9.02
CA ILE A 77 -0.87 -14.88 7.94
C ILE A 77 -1.59 -13.55 7.75
N VAL A 78 -0.83 -12.44 7.86
CA VAL A 78 -1.36 -11.08 7.74
C VAL A 78 -1.36 -10.57 6.29
N ARG A 79 -0.33 -10.87 5.48
CA ARG A 79 -0.27 -10.36 4.09
C ARG A 79 -1.38 -10.99 3.25
N GLY A 80 -2.21 -10.15 2.62
CA GLY A 80 -3.33 -10.59 1.80
C GLY A 80 -4.58 -11.00 2.60
N CYS A 81 -4.57 -10.87 3.93
CA CYS A 81 -5.75 -11.21 4.71
C CYS A 81 -6.85 -10.15 4.58
N ARG A 82 -8.09 -10.58 4.87
CA ARG A 82 -9.26 -9.69 4.95
C ARG A 82 -9.06 -8.70 6.08
N ALA A 83 -9.46 -7.46 5.81
CA ALA A 83 -9.60 -6.40 6.78
C ALA A 83 -10.90 -5.63 6.57
N ARG A 84 -11.27 -4.81 7.55
CA ARG A 84 -12.36 -3.85 7.48
C ARG A 84 -11.92 -2.59 8.20
N VAL A 85 -12.31 -1.45 7.64
CA VAL A 85 -12.04 -0.15 8.23
C VAL A 85 -13.37 0.54 8.44
N THR A 86 -13.54 1.14 9.62
CA THR A 86 -14.76 1.87 9.97
C THR A 86 -14.41 3.28 10.43
N TYR A 87 -15.10 4.27 9.87
CA TYR A 87 -14.96 5.69 10.22
C TYR A 87 -16.31 6.39 10.10
N ASN A 88 -16.71 7.12 11.15
CA ASN A 88 -17.99 7.86 11.22
C ASN A 88 -19.22 7.04 10.77
N GLY A 89 -19.28 5.76 11.16
CA GLY A 89 -20.39 4.87 10.83
C GLY A 89 -20.34 4.26 9.42
N ASN A 90 -19.40 4.68 8.57
CA ASN A 90 -19.14 4.06 7.27
C ASN A 90 -18.08 2.97 7.41
N SER A 91 -18.28 1.84 6.73
CA SER A 91 -17.31 0.74 6.70
C SER A 91 -16.95 0.38 5.27
N VAL A 92 -15.70 -0.05 5.07
CA VAL A 92 -15.21 -0.61 3.81
C VAL A 92 -14.41 -1.88 4.09
N ASP A 93 -14.69 -2.94 3.34
CA ASP A 93 -13.90 -4.18 3.36
C ASP A 93 -12.61 -3.94 2.55
N CYS A 94 -11.49 -4.39 3.11
CA CYS A 94 -10.15 -4.13 2.61
C CYS A 94 -9.32 -5.41 2.55
N VAL A 95 -8.21 -5.35 1.83
CA VAL A 95 -7.09 -6.30 1.97
C VAL A 95 -5.93 -5.67 2.76
N VAL A 96 -5.17 -6.47 3.50
CA VAL A 96 -3.86 -6.03 4.01
C VAL A 96 -2.82 -6.15 2.90
N ALA A 97 -2.57 -5.05 2.19
CA ALA A 97 -1.70 -5.05 1.02
C ALA A 97 -0.29 -4.53 1.30
N ASP A 98 -0.07 -3.74 2.35
CA ASP A 98 1.24 -3.11 2.56
C ASP A 98 1.73 -3.16 4.02
N ARG A 99 3.04 -2.98 4.18
CA ARG A 99 3.72 -2.92 5.47
C ARG A 99 4.45 -1.58 5.63
N GLY A 100 3.94 -0.77 6.54
CA GLY A 100 4.44 0.57 6.82
C GLY A 100 5.62 0.59 7.78
N PRO A 101 6.13 1.79 8.12
CA PRO A 101 7.20 1.94 9.11
C PRO A 101 6.73 1.60 10.53
N LYS A 102 7.66 1.33 11.44
CA LYS A 102 7.37 0.91 12.83
C LYS A 102 6.61 1.96 13.66
N ASN A 103 6.75 3.24 13.33
CA ASN A 103 6.27 4.36 14.12
C ASN A 103 5.07 5.08 13.50
N ARG A 104 4.45 4.52 12.45
CA ARG A 104 3.19 5.03 11.89
C ARG A 104 2.16 3.93 11.81
N ILE A 105 0.91 4.31 12.04
CA ILE A 105 -0.27 3.45 11.99
C ILE A 105 -1.38 4.17 11.23
N GLY A 106 -2.34 3.40 10.73
CA GLY A 106 -3.55 3.95 10.12
C GLY A 106 -3.37 4.50 8.70
N GLU A 107 -2.37 4.00 7.96
CA GLU A 107 -2.23 4.29 6.54
C GLU A 107 -3.27 3.47 5.74
N LEU A 108 -3.98 4.14 4.83
CA LEU A 108 -5.03 3.61 3.98
C LEU A 108 -4.71 3.90 2.51
N SER A 109 -5.16 3.03 1.62
CA SER A 109 -5.27 3.33 0.18
C SER A 109 -6.16 4.56 -0.10
N ILE A 110 -5.97 5.17 -1.26
CA ILE A 110 -6.82 6.29 -1.73
C ILE A 110 -8.28 5.83 -1.88
N ALA A 111 -8.49 4.63 -2.42
CA ALA A 111 -9.79 4.01 -2.56
C ALA A 111 -10.51 3.82 -1.21
N ALA A 112 -9.82 3.29 -0.19
CA ALA A 112 -10.41 3.13 1.15
C ALA A 112 -10.74 4.47 1.80
N ALA A 113 -9.83 5.46 1.72
CA ALA A 113 -10.08 6.80 2.24
C ALA A 113 -11.31 7.44 1.58
N ARG A 114 -11.42 7.34 0.24
CA ARG A 114 -12.57 7.83 -0.52
C ARG A 114 -13.87 7.15 -0.10
N ALA A 115 -13.87 5.82 0.05
CA ALA A 115 -15.05 5.06 0.46
C ALA A 115 -15.54 5.44 1.88
N LEU A 116 -14.62 5.85 2.75
CA LEU A 116 -14.94 6.28 4.12
C LEU A 116 -15.29 7.78 4.21
N GLY A 117 -15.19 8.54 3.12
CA GLY A 117 -15.36 9.99 3.13
C GLY A 117 -14.19 10.74 3.80
N ILE A 118 -13.03 10.10 3.95
CA ILE A 118 -11.80 10.72 4.44
C ILE A 118 -11.14 11.46 3.25
N PRO A 119 -10.57 12.67 3.44
CA PRO A 119 -9.78 13.32 2.41
C PRO A 119 -8.73 12.38 1.83
N SER A 120 -8.86 11.99 0.57
CA SER A 120 -8.12 10.83 0.01
C SER A 120 -6.84 11.20 -0.73
N SER A 121 -6.48 12.50 -0.76
CA SER A 121 -5.26 12.94 -1.46
C SER A 121 -4.03 12.25 -0.88
N PRO A 122 -3.17 11.62 -1.71
CA PRO A 122 -1.93 10.99 -1.24
C PRO A 122 -0.89 12.01 -0.75
N ARG A 123 -1.13 13.32 -0.99
CA ARG A 123 -0.20 14.40 -0.62
C ARG A 123 -0.64 15.16 0.64
N HIS A 124 -1.94 15.35 0.81
CA HIS A 124 -2.51 16.25 1.83
C HIS A 124 -3.82 15.72 2.43
N GLY A 125 -4.16 14.46 2.18
CA GLY A 125 -5.31 13.79 2.76
C GLY A 125 -5.02 13.17 4.13
N GLY A 126 -5.96 12.34 4.59
CA GLY A 126 -5.90 11.66 5.87
C GLY A 126 -6.56 12.43 7.01
N LEU A 127 -6.29 11.98 8.23
CA LEU A 127 -6.82 12.52 9.49
C LEU A 127 -5.67 12.82 10.44
N THR A 128 -5.86 13.79 11.32
CA THR A 128 -4.89 14.15 12.37
C THR A 128 -5.18 13.47 13.70
N THR A 129 -6.35 12.83 13.85
CA THR A 129 -6.81 12.18 15.07
C THR A 129 -6.99 10.67 14.88
N PRO A 130 -6.72 9.84 15.91
CA PRO A 130 -6.83 8.39 15.82
C PRO A 130 -8.28 7.91 16.08
N ASN A 131 -9.17 8.15 15.12
CA ASN A 131 -10.61 7.81 15.22
C ASN A 131 -11.08 6.85 14.13
N VAL A 132 -10.16 6.12 13.52
CA VAL A 132 -10.45 5.07 12.53
C VAL A 132 -10.28 3.72 13.18
N PHE A 133 -11.30 2.86 13.07
CA PHE A 133 -11.28 1.52 13.62
C PHE A 133 -10.86 0.51 12.55
N TYR A 134 -9.97 -0.42 12.92
CA TYR A 134 -9.41 -1.42 12.02
C TYR A 134 -9.69 -2.82 12.56
N GLU A 135 -10.27 -3.66 11.71
CA GLU A 135 -10.50 -5.07 11.96
C GLU A 135 -9.70 -5.87 10.94
N LEU A 136 -9.04 -6.93 11.38
CA LEU A 136 -8.25 -7.81 10.53
C LEU A 136 -8.59 -9.26 10.88
N TRP A 137 -8.60 -10.13 9.86
CA TRP A 137 -8.79 -11.57 10.03
C TRP A 137 -7.57 -12.35 9.50
N PRO A 138 -6.41 -12.32 10.17
CA PRO A 138 -5.23 -13.04 9.73
C PRO A 138 -5.50 -14.55 9.58
N GLY A 139 -4.98 -15.13 8.51
CA GLY A 139 -5.32 -16.50 8.10
C GLY A 139 -6.60 -16.64 7.27
N GLN A 140 -7.34 -15.54 7.02
CA GLN A 140 -8.48 -15.53 6.10
C GLN A 140 -8.18 -14.56 4.95
N ALA A 141 -8.12 -15.05 3.73
CA ALA A 141 -7.82 -14.22 2.56
C ALA A 141 -8.93 -13.19 2.30
N ALA A 142 -8.56 -12.01 1.79
CA ALA A 142 -9.53 -11.12 1.17
C ALA A 142 -10.01 -11.71 -0.17
N GLU A 143 -11.20 -11.32 -0.62
CA GLU A 143 -11.75 -11.79 -1.90
C GLU A 143 -10.83 -11.42 -3.07
N GLY A 144 -10.43 -12.39 -3.89
CA GLY A 144 -9.49 -12.19 -5.00
C GLY A 144 -8.01 -12.10 -4.59
N TYR A 145 -7.68 -12.33 -3.31
CA TYR A 145 -6.31 -12.31 -2.79
C TYR A 145 -5.89 -13.67 -2.23
N GLU A 146 -4.58 -13.87 -2.14
CA GLU A 146 -3.97 -15.06 -1.53
C GLU A 146 -3.21 -14.69 -0.26
N LEU A 147 -3.18 -15.59 0.72
CA LEU A 147 -2.32 -15.39 1.89
C LEU A 147 -0.85 -15.60 1.52
N GLN A 148 0.00 -14.67 1.96
CA GLN A 148 1.44 -14.71 1.69
C GLN A 148 2.23 -14.61 2.99
N SER A 149 3.11 -15.58 3.25
CA SER A 149 4.00 -15.52 4.40
C SER A 149 4.87 -14.26 4.36
N ALA A 150 5.14 -13.71 5.54
CA ALA A 150 5.92 -12.49 5.72
C ALA A 150 7.38 -12.68 5.26
#